data_AF-A0A9P5MFT2-F1
#
_entry.id   AF-A0A9P5MFT2-F1
#
_cell.length_a   1.000
_cell.length_b   1.000
_cell.length_c   1.000
_cell.angle_alpha   90.00
_cell.angle_beta   90.00
_cell.angle_gamma   90.00
#
_symmetry.space_group_name_H-M   'P 1'
#
loop_
_entity.id
_entity.type
_entity.pdbx_description
1 polymer ?
#
loop_
_entity_poly.entity_id
_entity_poly.type
_entity_poly.pdbx_seq_one_letter_code
_entity_poly.pdbx_strand_id
1 'polypeptide(L)'
;MADRVILLIVAVIVTLWYCTVAPSSGHSNSRIPTLKGYIDWYECGPGFECGSLQVPLDYHDKTKGSITLAVGRYLATSKSVERLGSIFVNPGGGPGGSGISFLYRAGAQLSDIFDGRYDIVSWDPRGVNGSSPRVECFADKRAQDLFDLEHITVVQSGNLSTISEQESFRTQLRTMYANSQLVAQLCMDYSGDFLIYVGTATVVRDLEFFASVLEGHDKPINYAGFSYGKPLCSLLLLVSLMRRGIGTAIGSYFINMFPSRVGRVLIDGILDPESWATNETYIWGPRDFRDAEKAFSSFITACVQVSVFLGSQVIFAPMASLKAGPERCGLAKEATTAQQLDEIIRSTLRDLHARPLPVRHAARPGVLTAGDVRGMIFMALFKPRSWPSLADKLAALLAGDGAPLLSSIQSGLNLSDTASPQRTTYALNAVKCTDGRPLSERMDPEEAVQKVLDAAVTTYESTTTLFAGFGSQSVCFVWKPVAIERYTGPWNATLANKVLIIGNSADPITPLASAKKVNELLADSRLVVQDGPGHCSIAQSSLCTGKVLRDYFIDGILPPNGKVCPVDEILFPSPQVPSSIATDEAVMGQWTLRGVKKTTLSNDDVILLRKLKAFGEAAQVDLGILG
;
A
#
# COMPACT_ATOMS: atom_id res chain seq x y z
N MET A 1 36.02 67.78 -33.82
CA MET A 1 36.76 66.93 -32.87
C MET A 1 36.50 67.41 -31.44
N ALA A 2 35.26 67.29 -30.97
CA ALA A 2 34.85 67.80 -29.65
C ALA A 2 33.72 66.98 -29.00
N ASP A 3 33.43 65.76 -29.45
CA ASP A 3 32.30 64.94 -28.96
C ASP A 3 32.69 63.50 -28.56
N ARG A 4 33.94 63.27 -28.14
CA ARG A 4 34.37 61.96 -27.61
C ARG A 4 35.08 61.99 -26.25
N VAL A 5 35.07 63.13 -25.54
CA VAL A 5 35.78 63.27 -24.24
C VAL A 5 34.83 63.35 -23.03
N ILE A 6 33.51 63.52 -23.22
CA ILE A 6 32.57 63.68 -22.10
C ILE A 6 31.98 62.34 -21.57
N LEU A 7 32.06 61.25 -22.35
CA LEU A 7 31.51 59.95 -21.95
C LEU A 7 32.45 59.05 -21.11
N LEU A 8 33.71 59.48 -20.89
CA LEU A 8 34.70 58.74 -20.09
C LEU A 8 34.89 59.25 -18.65
N ILE A 9 34.32 60.40 -18.29
CA ILE A 9 34.49 61.00 -16.95
C ILE A 9 33.31 60.67 -16.00
N VAL A 10 32.13 60.28 -16.52
CA VAL A 10 30.98 59.88 -15.67
C VAL A 10 31.08 58.42 -15.20
N ALA A 11 31.89 57.58 -15.86
CA ALA A 11 32.01 56.15 -15.53
C ALA A 11 33.04 55.82 -14.42
N VAL A 12 33.85 56.79 -13.98
CA VAL A 12 34.93 56.57 -12.99
C VAL A 12 34.57 57.09 -11.58
N ILE A 13 33.54 57.92 -11.44
CA ILE A 13 33.14 58.50 -10.14
C ILE A 13 32.05 57.67 -9.42
N VAL A 14 31.34 56.78 -10.11
CA VAL A 14 30.30 55.93 -9.49
C VAL A 14 30.86 54.61 -8.92
N THR A 15 32.12 54.26 -9.20
CA THR A 15 32.76 53.00 -8.75
C THR A 15 33.71 53.15 -7.55
N LEU A 16 33.78 54.33 -6.92
CA LEU A 16 34.70 54.60 -5.78
C LEU A 16 34.01 55.01 -4.47
N TRP A 17 32.71 54.74 -4.32
CA TRP A 17 31.97 55.11 -3.10
C TRP A 17 31.21 53.97 -2.43
N TYR A 18 31.68 52.72 -2.53
CA TYR A 18 31.17 51.64 -1.67
C TYR A 18 32.24 50.56 -1.42
N CYS A 19 33.34 50.95 -0.77
CA CYS A 19 34.14 50.03 0.04
C CYS A 19 34.90 50.78 1.13
N THR A 20 34.79 50.26 2.36
CA THR A 20 35.55 50.58 3.58
C THR A 20 35.04 51.71 4.51
N VAL A 21 33.98 51.42 5.25
CA VAL A 21 33.97 51.62 6.73
C VAL A 21 33.26 50.41 7.34
N ALA A 22 33.99 49.61 8.10
CA ALA A 22 33.43 48.51 8.88
C ALA A 22 32.75 49.06 10.14
N PRO A 23 31.48 48.72 10.43
CA PRO A 23 30.95 48.78 11.77
C PRO A 23 31.33 47.48 12.49
N SER A 24 32.00 47.65 13.62
CA SER A 24 32.27 46.64 14.63
C SER A 24 31.05 45.78 14.96
N SER A 25 31.20 44.48 14.79
CA SER A 25 30.66 43.39 15.61
C SER A 25 29.52 43.75 16.57
N GLY A 26 28.29 43.74 16.06
CA GLY A 26 27.13 43.32 16.83
C GLY A 26 26.80 41.91 16.39
N HIS A 27 27.05 40.90 17.25
CA HIS A 27 26.52 39.56 17.05
C HIS A 27 24.99 39.63 17.12
N SER A 28 24.35 40.00 16.01
CA SER A 28 22.96 39.67 15.78
C SER A 28 22.91 38.15 15.68
N ASN A 29 22.58 37.50 16.79
CA ASN A 29 22.02 36.17 16.80
C ASN A 29 20.87 36.16 15.79
N SER A 30 21.15 35.83 14.54
CA SER A 30 20.15 35.36 13.60
C SER A 30 19.64 34.05 14.20
N ARG A 31 18.65 34.18 15.10
CA ARG A 31 17.85 33.05 15.50
C ARG A 31 17.29 32.51 14.20
N ILE A 32 17.83 31.38 13.75
CA ILE A 32 17.15 30.50 12.81
C ILE A 32 15.72 30.44 13.32
N PRO A 33 14.70 30.81 12.51
CA PRO A 33 13.33 30.74 12.96
C PRO A 33 13.10 29.31 13.44
N THR A 34 13.01 29.13 14.76
CA THR A 34 12.54 27.86 15.31
C THR A 34 11.13 27.74 14.79
N LEU A 35 10.91 26.80 13.86
CA LEU A 35 9.59 26.44 13.36
C LEU A 35 8.70 26.18 14.57
N LYS A 36 7.89 27.18 14.95
CA LYS A 36 6.77 26.96 15.85
C LYS A 36 5.71 26.34 14.96
N GLY A 37 5.71 25.01 14.90
CA GLY A 37 4.71 24.29 14.10
C GLY A 37 3.33 24.71 14.59
N TYR A 38 2.55 25.32 13.71
CA TYR A 38 1.12 25.54 13.90
C TYR A 38 0.43 25.04 12.64
N ILE A 39 -0.81 24.60 12.79
CA ILE A 39 -1.65 24.16 11.69
C ILE A 39 -2.83 25.11 11.65
N ASP A 40 -2.98 25.81 10.54
CA ASP A 40 -4.18 26.60 10.28
C ASP A 40 -5.23 25.66 9.70
N TRP A 41 -6.15 25.22 10.56
CA TRP A 41 -7.21 24.28 10.20
C TRP A 41 -8.35 25.02 9.54
N TYR A 42 -8.85 24.49 8.43
CA TYR A 42 -10.07 24.94 7.77
C TYR A 42 -10.99 23.75 7.50
N GLU A 43 -12.30 23.99 7.49
CA GLU A 43 -13.29 22.98 7.12
C GLU A 43 -13.15 22.65 5.63
N CYS A 44 -12.96 21.36 5.32
CA CYS A 44 -12.79 20.86 3.95
C CYS A 44 -13.84 19.80 3.57
N GLY A 45 -14.86 19.63 4.42
CA GLY A 45 -15.99 18.75 4.19
C GLY A 45 -16.69 18.41 5.51
N PRO A 46 -17.86 17.74 5.46
CA PRO A 46 -18.62 17.41 6.66
C PRO A 46 -17.81 16.56 7.65
N GLY A 47 -17.46 17.13 8.80
CA GLY A 47 -16.66 16.48 9.83
C GLY A 47 -15.16 16.40 9.52
N PHE A 48 -14.69 17.05 8.45
CA PHE A 48 -13.28 17.07 8.05
C PHE A 48 -12.69 18.47 8.21
N GLU A 49 -11.49 18.50 8.79
CA GLU A 49 -10.63 19.68 8.77
C GLU A 49 -9.32 19.36 8.04
N CYS A 50 -8.86 20.31 7.26
CA CYS A 50 -7.62 20.21 6.49
C CYS A 50 -6.71 21.36 6.86
N GLY A 51 -5.41 21.19 6.62
CA GLY A 51 -4.42 22.21 6.91
C GLY A 51 -3.09 21.91 6.25
N SER A 52 -2.10 22.71 6.62
CA SER A 52 -0.72 22.52 6.19
C SER A 52 0.22 22.64 7.38
N LEU A 53 1.25 21.80 7.40
CA LEU A 53 2.26 21.79 8.44
C LEU A 53 3.64 21.97 7.83
N GLN A 54 4.33 23.04 8.24
CA GLN A 54 5.74 23.23 7.88
C GLN A 54 6.64 22.37 8.77
N VAL A 55 7.47 21.53 8.16
CA VAL A 55 8.45 20.68 8.84
C VAL A 55 9.85 20.91 8.29
N PRO A 56 10.93 20.67 9.06
CA PRO A 56 12.28 20.76 8.53
C PRO A 56 12.48 19.85 7.32
N LEU A 57 13.15 20.38 6.28
CA LEU A 57 13.61 19.56 5.15
C LEU A 57 14.60 18.50 5.65
N ASP A 58 15.54 18.93 6.49
CA ASP A 58 16.50 18.11 7.21
C ASP A 58 16.41 18.38 8.72
N TYR A 59 16.19 17.32 9.51
CA TYR A 59 16.12 17.41 10.97
C TYR A 59 17.48 17.53 11.64
N HIS A 60 18.57 17.18 10.94
CA HIS A 60 19.94 17.31 11.41
C HIS A 60 20.57 18.64 11.00
N ASP A 61 20.07 19.27 9.95
CA ASP A 61 20.47 20.61 9.50
C ASP A 61 19.28 21.51 9.15
N LYS A 62 18.78 22.25 10.14
CA LYS A 62 17.65 23.18 9.96
C LYS A 62 17.96 24.34 9.02
N THR A 63 19.22 24.58 8.66
CA THR A 63 19.58 25.64 7.71
C THR A 63 19.16 25.32 6.27
N LYS A 64 18.83 24.05 5.99
CA LYS A 64 18.31 23.59 4.69
C LYS A 64 16.89 24.05 4.39
N GLY A 65 16.19 24.65 5.34
CA GLY A 65 14.83 25.16 5.17
C GLY A 65 13.76 24.15 5.56
N SER A 66 12.56 24.35 5.04
CA SER A 66 11.36 23.56 5.38
C SER A 66 10.62 23.07 4.16
N ILE A 67 9.77 22.08 4.37
CA ILE A 67 8.79 21.57 3.42
C ILE A 67 7.40 21.65 4.03
N THR A 68 6.38 21.61 3.20
CA THR A 68 4.98 21.67 3.64
C THR A 68 4.32 20.32 3.49
N LEU A 69 3.77 19.81 4.60
CA LEU A 69 2.95 18.60 4.59
C LEU A 69 1.47 18.99 4.49
N ALA A 70 0.72 18.33 3.60
CA ALA A 70 -0.73 18.36 3.64
C ALA A 70 -1.23 17.46 4.78
N VAL A 71 -2.02 18.04 5.69
CA VAL A 71 -2.54 17.36 6.88
C VAL A 71 -4.07 17.45 6.92
N GLY A 72 -4.71 16.45 7.50
CA GLY A 72 -6.16 16.35 7.59
C GLY A 72 -6.60 15.59 8.83
N ARG A 73 -7.78 15.90 9.34
CA ARG A 73 -8.44 15.13 10.40
C ARG A 73 -9.93 14.99 10.18
N TYR A 74 -10.45 13.80 10.45
CA TYR A 74 -11.88 13.56 10.65
C TYR A 74 -12.18 13.62 12.14
N LEU A 75 -13.05 14.56 12.53
CA LEU A 75 -13.28 14.89 13.93
C LEU A 75 -14.01 13.75 14.66
N ALA A 76 -13.67 13.57 15.94
CA ALA A 76 -14.40 12.69 16.84
C ALA A 76 -15.91 13.01 16.81
N THR A 77 -16.74 11.99 16.59
CA THR A 77 -18.19 12.14 16.43
C THR A 77 -18.97 11.88 17.71
N SER A 78 -18.36 11.28 18.73
CA SER A 78 -19.02 10.97 20.00
C SER A 78 -19.34 12.26 20.76
N LYS A 79 -20.63 12.53 20.94
CA LYS A 79 -21.12 13.72 21.67
C LYS A 79 -21.36 13.46 23.16
N SER A 80 -21.46 12.19 23.54
CA SER A 80 -21.83 11.76 24.90
C SER A 80 -20.66 11.21 25.71
N VAL A 81 -19.51 10.97 25.07
CA VAL A 81 -18.33 10.38 25.71
C VAL A 81 -17.10 11.21 25.38
N GLU A 82 -16.21 11.35 26.36
CA GLU A 82 -14.98 12.14 26.22
C GLU A 82 -14.08 11.62 25.08
N ARG A 83 -13.53 12.57 24.33
CA ARG A 83 -12.50 12.38 23.30
C ARG A 83 -11.23 11.77 23.92
N LEU A 84 -10.73 10.70 23.33
CA LEU A 84 -9.54 9.96 23.80
C LEU A 84 -8.22 10.49 23.20
N GLY A 85 -8.28 11.31 22.15
CA GLY A 85 -7.11 11.87 21.48
C GLY A 85 -7.22 11.78 19.96
N SER A 86 -6.07 11.81 19.30
CA SER A 86 -5.93 11.54 17.87
C SER A 86 -5.36 10.15 17.61
N ILE A 87 -5.80 9.48 16.54
CA ILE A 87 -5.14 8.32 15.94
C ILE A 87 -4.56 8.76 14.60
N PHE A 88 -3.23 8.71 14.49
CA PHE A 88 -2.53 8.94 13.24
C PHE A 88 -2.64 7.71 12.36
N VAL A 89 -3.25 7.85 11.19
CA VAL A 89 -3.47 6.77 10.25
C VAL A 89 -2.66 6.99 8.99
N ASN A 90 -2.00 5.93 8.53
CA ASN A 90 -1.43 5.88 7.20
C ASN A 90 -1.95 4.63 6.49
N PRO A 91 -2.57 4.77 5.30
CA PRO A 91 -3.08 3.62 4.57
C PRO A 91 -1.99 2.61 4.26
N GLY A 92 -0.75 3.05 4.02
CA GLY A 92 0.32 2.21 3.50
C GLY A 92 0.05 1.59 2.15
N GLY A 93 -0.96 2.08 1.39
CA GLY A 93 -0.85 2.03 -0.06
C GLY A 93 0.49 2.60 -0.42
N GLY A 94 1.32 1.81 -1.11
CA GLY A 94 2.74 2.08 -1.30
C GLY A 94 3.07 3.54 -1.65
N PRO A 95 4.32 3.99 -1.46
CA PRO A 95 4.66 5.40 -1.49
C PRO A 95 4.18 6.11 -2.74
N GLY A 96 3.68 7.32 -2.53
CA GLY A 96 2.86 8.02 -3.50
C GLY A 96 1.35 7.94 -3.25
N GLY A 97 0.89 7.09 -2.33
CA GLY A 97 -0.50 7.06 -1.87
C GLY A 97 -0.80 8.20 -0.89
N SER A 98 -1.85 8.98 -1.16
CA SER A 98 -2.27 10.09 -0.28
C SER A 98 -2.98 9.59 0.97
N GLY A 99 -2.48 10.02 2.13
CA GLY A 99 -3.14 9.84 3.43
C GLY A 99 -4.41 10.67 3.53
N ILE A 100 -4.42 11.88 2.96
CA ILE A 100 -5.62 12.73 2.89
C ILE A 100 -6.74 12.04 2.09
N SER A 101 -6.41 11.49 0.92
CA SER A 101 -7.37 10.73 0.11
C SER A 101 -7.88 9.48 0.83
N PHE A 102 -7.05 8.82 1.64
CA PHE A 102 -7.50 7.71 2.48
C PHE A 102 -8.42 8.17 3.62
N LEU A 103 -8.10 9.29 4.25
CA LEU A 103 -8.91 9.88 5.31
C LEU A 103 -10.33 10.19 4.79
N TYR A 104 -10.47 10.79 3.60
CA TYR A 104 -11.78 11.02 2.99
C TYR A 104 -12.54 9.73 2.67
N ARG A 105 -11.84 8.68 2.23
CA ARG A 105 -12.49 7.39 1.91
C ARG A 105 -12.96 6.65 3.15
N ALA A 106 -12.12 6.58 4.18
CA ALA A 106 -12.25 5.60 5.25
C ALA A 106 -12.23 6.19 6.67
N GLY A 107 -11.99 7.49 6.82
CA GLY A 107 -11.87 8.16 8.13
C GLY A 107 -13.13 8.04 8.97
N ALA A 108 -14.31 8.21 8.35
CA ALA A 108 -15.59 8.04 9.03
C ALA A 108 -15.79 6.59 9.52
N GLN A 109 -15.49 5.59 8.67
CA GLN A 109 -15.62 4.18 9.01
C GLN A 109 -14.61 3.76 10.10
N LEU A 110 -13.40 4.31 10.08
CA LEU A 110 -12.41 4.11 11.15
C LEU A 110 -12.87 4.73 12.47
N SER A 111 -13.36 5.97 12.43
CA SER A 111 -13.95 6.63 13.60
C SER A 111 -15.07 5.77 14.19
N ASP A 112 -15.91 5.20 13.33
CA ASP A 112 -17.00 4.31 13.71
C ASP A 112 -16.56 3.01 14.39
N ILE A 113 -15.41 2.44 14.00
CA ILE A 113 -14.81 1.27 14.64
C ILE A 113 -14.32 1.62 16.05
N PHE A 114 -13.77 2.83 16.23
CA PHE A 114 -13.29 3.35 17.52
C PHE A 114 -14.34 4.17 18.29
N ASP A 115 -15.62 3.89 18.04
CA ASP A 115 -16.78 4.46 18.75
C ASP A 115 -16.89 6.00 18.68
N GLY A 116 -16.30 6.62 17.66
CA GLY A 116 -16.32 8.06 17.46
C GLY A 116 -15.51 8.86 18.47
N ARG A 117 -14.65 8.21 19.27
CA ARG A 117 -13.94 8.86 20.40
C ARG A 117 -12.58 9.44 20.05
N TYR A 118 -12.08 9.18 18.85
CA TYR A 118 -10.80 9.70 18.37
C TYR A 118 -11.00 10.60 17.17
N ASP A 119 -10.18 11.65 17.08
CA ASP A 119 -9.92 12.29 15.80
C ASP A 119 -9.10 11.30 14.95
N ILE A 120 -9.52 11.04 13.72
CA ILE A 120 -8.75 10.24 12.77
C ILE A 120 -7.90 11.20 11.96
N VAL A 121 -6.58 11.17 12.17
CA VAL A 121 -5.65 12.14 11.62
C VAL A 121 -4.79 11.49 10.56
N SER A 122 -4.61 12.11 9.40
CA SER A 122 -3.72 11.62 8.36
C SER A 122 -2.96 12.77 7.71
N TRP A 123 -1.92 12.43 6.97
CA TRP A 123 -1.12 13.38 6.21
C TRP A 123 -0.60 12.71 4.94
N ASP A 124 -0.28 13.54 3.96
CA ASP A 124 0.51 13.08 2.83
C ASP A 124 2.00 13.17 3.23
N PRO A 125 2.78 12.08 3.20
CA PRO A 125 4.20 12.14 3.50
C PRO A 125 4.95 13.13 2.59
N ARG A 126 6.11 13.59 3.02
CA ARG A 126 7.02 14.39 2.18
C ARG A 126 7.20 13.76 0.80
N GLY A 127 7.06 14.56 -0.26
CA GLY A 127 7.13 14.07 -1.63
C GLY A 127 5.87 13.39 -2.18
N VAL A 128 4.78 13.34 -1.41
CA VAL A 128 3.54 12.67 -1.81
C VAL A 128 2.39 13.66 -1.95
N ASN A 129 1.67 13.55 -3.06
CA ASN A 129 0.42 14.22 -3.39
C ASN A 129 0.28 15.69 -2.93
N GLY A 130 -0.47 15.99 -1.85
CA GLY A 130 -0.71 17.37 -1.40
C GLY A 130 0.48 18.03 -0.71
N SER A 131 1.53 17.27 -0.38
CA SER A 131 2.74 17.79 0.26
C SER A 131 3.73 18.35 -0.76
N SER A 132 4.42 19.44 -0.40
CA SER A 132 5.31 20.19 -1.28
C SER A 132 6.73 20.31 -0.69
N PRO A 133 7.78 20.05 -1.49
CA PRO A 133 7.71 19.64 -2.89
C PRO A 133 7.25 18.18 -3.06
N ARG A 134 6.69 17.87 -4.23
CA ARG A 134 6.26 16.53 -4.63
C ARG A 134 7.43 15.79 -5.30
N VAL A 135 7.43 14.46 -5.24
CA VAL A 135 8.28 13.67 -6.13
C VAL A 135 7.60 13.60 -7.50
N GLU A 136 8.25 14.25 -8.46
CA GLU A 136 7.85 14.37 -9.86
C GLU A 136 8.87 13.63 -10.74
N CYS A 137 8.39 12.91 -11.77
CA CYS A 137 9.26 12.25 -12.76
C CYS A 137 8.81 12.54 -14.21
N PHE A 138 7.58 13.00 -14.41
CA PHE A 138 7.01 13.34 -15.72
C PHE A 138 6.57 14.81 -15.75
N ALA A 139 6.33 15.36 -16.94
CA ALA A 139 5.84 16.73 -17.08
C ALA A 139 4.44 16.91 -16.45
N ASP A 140 3.56 15.93 -16.69
CA ASP A 140 2.17 15.96 -16.25
C ASP A 140 1.60 14.53 -16.13
N LYS A 141 0.35 14.44 -15.66
CA LYS A 141 -0.35 13.16 -15.50
C LYS A 141 -0.55 12.41 -16.82
N ARG A 142 -0.74 13.11 -17.93
CA ARG A 142 -0.95 12.46 -19.23
C ARG A 142 0.33 11.81 -19.72
N ALA A 143 1.47 12.48 -19.58
CA ALA A 143 2.79 11.94 -19.93
C ALA A 143 3.09 10.67 -19.11
N GLN A 144 2.81 10.71 -17.80
CA GLN A 144 2.93 9.53 -16.95
C GLN A 144 1.95 8.41 -17.37
N ASP A 145 0.67 8.72 -17.53
CA ASP A 145 -0.35 7.73 -17.90
C ASP A 145 0.00 7.07 -19.25
N LEU A 146 0.52 7.81 -20.24
CA LEU A 146 0.98 7.25 -21.52
C LEU A 146 2.23 6.38 -21.36
N PHE A 147 3.21 6.85 -20.58
CA PHE A 147 4.41 6.07 -20.27
C PHE A 147 4.05 4.72 -19.65
N ASP A 148 3.18 4.74 -18.63
CA ASP A 148 2.74 3.55 -17.93
C ASP A 148 2.03 2.55 -18.88
N LEU A 149 1.28 3.02 -19.89
CA LEU A 149 0.66 2.14 -20.88
C LEU A 149 1.65 1.47 -21.83
N GLU A 150 2.60 2.24 -22.34
CA GLU A 150 3.50 1.81 -23.40
C GLU A 150 4.60 0.90 -22.83
N HIS A 151 5.00 1.17 -21.59
CA HIS A 151 6.13 0.51 -20.95
C HIS A 151 5.59 -0.53 -19.99
N ILE A 152 4.97 -1.57 -20.59
CA ILE A 152 4.46 -2.76 -19.89
C ILE A 152 5.53 -3.22 -18.90
N THR A 153 5.15 -3.22 -17.62
CA THR A 153 6.00 -3.86 -16.63
C THR A 153 6.03 -5.36 -16.95
N VAL A 154 7.25 -5.88 -17.05
CA VAL A 154 7.51 -7.30 -17.19
C VAL A 154 6.84 -8.05 -16.05
N VAL A 155 5.77 -8.77 -16.29
CA VAL A 155 5.38 -9.87 -15.41
C VAL A 155 5.95 -11.11 -16.07
N GLN A 156 6.74 -11.88 -15.31
CA GLN A 156 7.28 -13.17 -15.76
C GLN A 156 6.21 -13.89 -16.58
N SER A 157 6.52 -14.15 -17.86
CA SER A 157 5.55 -14.68 -18.82
C SER A 157 5.45 -16.22 -18.72
N GLY A 158 6.59 -16.90 -18.64
CA GLY A 158 6.68 -18.35 -18.36
C GLY A 158 6.61 -18.70 -16.87
N ASN A 159 7.00 -19.91 -16.47
CA ASN A 159 7.06 -20.31 -15.05
C ASN A 159 8.51 -20.32 -14.48
N LEU A 160 9.55 -20.06 -15.29
CA LEU A 160 10.99 -20.10 -14.94
C LEU A 160 11.58 -21.50 -14.67
N SER A 161 10.84 -22.57 -14.96
CA SER A 161 11.27 -23.96 -14.71
C SER A 161 12.38 -24.44 -15.65
N THR A 162 12.47 -23.88 -16.85
CA THR A 162 13.43 -24.29 -17.88
C THR A 162 14.38 -23.17 -18.27
N ILE A 163 15.56 -23.54 -18.80
CA ILE A 163 16.55 -22.57 -19.32
C ILE A 163 15.94 -21.66 -20.41
N SER A 164 15.08 -22.21 -21.28
CA SER A 164 14.42 -21.42 -22.32
C SER A 164 13.47 -20.36 -21.74
N GLU A 165 12.72 -20.69 -20.68
CA GLU A 165 11.85 -19.73 -20.00
C GLU A 165 12.66 -18.67 -19.25
N GLN A 166 13.78 -19.08 -18.64
CA GLN A 166 14.70 -18.16 -17.97
C GLN A 166 15.34 -17.18 -18.97
N GLU A 167 15.70 -17.61 -20.18
CA GLU A 167 16.25 -16.71 -21.21
C GLU A 167 15.19 -15.76 -21.79
N SER A 168 13.94 -16.23 -21.95
CA SER A 168 12.81 -15.37 -22.29
C SER A 168 12.58 -14.30 -21.23
N PHE A 169 12.70 -14.66 -19.95
CA PHE A 169 12.60 -13.72 -18.85
C PHE A 169 13.81 -12.77 -18.79
N ARG A 170 15.04 -13.27 -19.02
CA ARG A 170 16.25 -12.43 -19.12
C ARG A 170 16.07 -11.34 -20.18
N THR A 171 15.52 -11.68 -21.34
CA THR A 171 15.23 -10.70 -22.41
C THR A 171 14.26 -9.62 -21.93
N GLN A 172 13.20 -10.01 -21.22
CA GLN A 172 12.27 -9.04 -20.62
C GLN A 172 12.97 -8.16 -19.57
N LEU A 173 13.81 -8.74 -18.71
CA LEU A 173 14.56 -8.02 -17.69
C LEU A 173 15.50 -6.96 -18.28
N ARG A 174 16.09 -7.18 -19.46
CA ARG A 174 16.90 -6.14 -20.15
C ARG A 174 16.05 -4.91 -20.51
N THR A 175 14.84 -5.11 -21.03
CA THR A 175 13.89 -4.00 -21.29
C THR A 175 13.48 -3.30 -20.00
N MET A 176 13.18 -4.06 -18.94
CA MET A 176 12.84 -3.51 -17.64
C MET A 176 13.99 -2.68 -17.02
N TYR A 177 15.23 -3.13 -17.19
CA TYR A 177 16.41 -2.41 -16.72
C TYR A 177 16.55 -1.07 -17.47
N ALA A 178 16.42 -1.06 -18.79
CA ALA A 178 16.42 0.17 -19.58
C ALA A 178 15.30 1.14 -19.18
N ASN A 179 14.09 0.62 -18.94
CA ASN A 179 12.97 1.42 -18.42
C ASN A 179 13.26 1.98 -17.02
N SER A 180 13.94 1.20 -16.17
CA SER A 180 14.36 1.66 -14.84
C SER A 180 15.38 2.79 -14.93
N GLN A 181 16.34 2.73 -15.87
CA GLN A 181 17.29 3.82 -16.11
C GLN A 181 16.57 5.09 -16.54
N LEU A 182 15.61 4.97 -17.46
CA LEU A 182 14.81 6.09 -17.94
C LEU A 182 14.01 6.72 -16.79
N VAL A 183 13.27 5.93 -16.00
CA VAL A 183 12.49 6.43 -14.86
C VAL A 183 13.39 7.08 -13.81
N ALA A 184 14.54 6.47 -13.48
CA ALA A 184 15.46 7.04 -12.50
C ALA A 184 16.00 8.40 -12.97
N GLN A 185 16.39 8.53 -14.25
CA GLN A 185 16.86 9.79 -14.80
C GLN A 185 15.75 10.85 -14.85
N LEU A 186 14.55 10.47 -15.28
CA LEU A 186 13.38 11.33 -15.27
C LEU A 186 13.07 11.87 -13.87
N CYS A 187 13.05 11.01 -12.84
CA CYS A 187 12.86 11.47 -11.47
C CYS A 187 13.99 12.42 -11.00
N MET A 188 15.24 12.16 -11.40
CA MET A 188 16.35 13.07 -11.11
C MET A 188 16.19 14.44 -11.79
N ASP A 189 15.76 14.47 -13.05
CA ASP A 189 15.60 15.70 -13.82
C ASP A 189 14.49 16.60 -13.23
N TYR A 190 13.41 16.00 -12.76
CA TYR A 190 12.25 16.72 -12.22
C TYR A 190 12.32 17.01 -10.72
N SER A 191 12.86 16.08 -9.91
CA SER A 191 12.89 16.20 -8.44
C SER A 191 14.28 16.55 -7.88
N GLY A 192 15.36 16.30 -8.62
CA GLY A 192 16.73 16.61 -8.22
C GLY A 192 17.09 16.11 -6.82
N ASP A 193 17.81 16.95 -6.07
CA ASP A 193 18.33 16.65 -4.74
C ASP A 193 17.22 16.41 -3.69
N PHE A 194 15.96 16.76 -3.97
CA PHE A 194 14.88 16.49 -3.04
C PHE A 194 14.73 14.99 -2.73
N LEU A 195 15.10 14.12 -3.67
CA LEU A 195 14.98 12.67 -3.56
C LEU A 195 15.77 12.05 -2.39
N ILE A 196 16.77 12.74 -1.82
CA ILE A 196 17.52 12.22 -0.65
C ILE A 196 16.75 12.38 0.67
N TYR A 197 15.68 13.19 0.68
CA TYR A 197 14.98 13.56 1.90
C TYR A 197 13.70 12.76 2.16
N VAL A 198 13.28 11.88 1.25
CA VAL A 198 11.95 11.23 1.28
C VAL A 198 11.89 9.90 2.03
N GLY A 199 13.01 9.40 2.56
CA GLY A 199 13.07 8.11 3.27
C GLY A 199 12.15 8.03 4.50
N THR A 200 11.78 6.80 4.89
CA THR A 200 10.83 6.53 5.98
C THR A 200 11.30 7.05 7.32
N ALA A 201 12.61 7.05 7.59
CA ALA A 201 13.16 7.62 8.83
C ALA A 201 12.77 9.09 8.99
N THR A 202 12.86 9.89 7.91
CA THR A 202 12.50 11.30 7.94
C THR A 202 10.99 11.50 8.00
N VAL A 203 10.20 10.65 7.34
CA VAL A 203 8.73 10.63 7.47
C VAL A 203 8.29 10.36 8.92
N VAL A 204 9.02 9.53 9.65
CA VAL A 204 8.73 9.23 11.06
C VAL A 204 9.07 10.39 11.98
N ARG A 205 10.09 11.20 11.64
CA ARG A 205 10.33 12.48 12.32
C ARG A 205 9.21 13.48 12.04
N ASP A 206 8.67 13.50 10.83
CA ASP A 206 7.49 14.30 10.50
C ASP A 206 6.27 13.89 11.31
N LEU A 207 6.03 12.59 11.48
CA LEU A 207 4.96 12.08 12.34
C LEU A 207 5.13 12.55 13.79
N GLU A 208 6.33 12.42 14.36
CA GLU A 208 6.59 12.89 15.73
C GLU A 208 6.37 14.40 15.86
N PHE A 209 6.90 15.19 14.93
CA PHE A 209 6.73 16.64 14.93
C PHE A 209 5.26 17.03 14.78
N PHE A 210 4.52 16.39 13.87
CA PHE A 210 3.09 16.61 13.69
C PHE A 210 2.31 16.27 14.97
N ALA A 211 2.57 15.12 15.58
CA ALA A 211 1.91 14.76 16.83
C ALA A 211 2.24 15.72 17.97
N SER A 212 3.48 16.21 18.04
CA SER A 212 3.89 17.21 19.02
C SER A 212 3.22 18.56 18.84
N VAL A 213 2.96 18.98 17.59
CA VAL A 213 2.20 20.21 17.29
C VAL A 213 0.73 20.04 17.63
N LEU A 214 0.15 18.86 17.36
CA LEU A 214 -1.28 18.62 17.51
C LEU A 214 -1.69 18.32 18.96
N GLU A 215 -0.97 17.43 19.64
CA GLU A 215 -1.32 16.92 20.97
C GLU A 215 -0.36 17.41 22.07
N GLY A 216 0.85 17.82 21.70
CA GLY A 216 1.91 18.26 22.62
C GLY A 216 3.10 17.29 22.71
N HIS A 217 4.27 17.83 23.08
CA HIS A 217 5.55 17.11 23.09
C HIS A 217 5.63 15.95 24.10
N ASP A 218 4.87 16.00 25.19
CA ASP A 218 4.90 14.96 26.23
C ASP A 218 3.79 13.91 26.05
N LYS A 219 2.97 14.02 25.00
CA LYS A 219 1.85 13.10 24.77
C LYS A 219 2.27 11.88 23.95
N PRO A 220 1.77 10.69 24.31
CA PRO A 220 1.97 9.50 23.50
C PRO A 220 1.22 9.66 22.15
N ILE A 221 1.76 9.02 21.12
CA ILE A 221 1.24 9.03 19.76
C ILE A 221 0.49 7.70 19.55
N ASN A 222 -0.82 7.81 19.28
CA ASN A 222 -1.60 6.66 18.83
C ASN A 222 -1.49 6.57 17.30
N TYR A 223 -1.23 5.37 16.80
CA TYR A 223 -0.98 5.14 15.38
C TYR A 223 -1.68 3.88 14.89
N ALA A 224 -2.28 3.94 13.71
CA ALA A 224 -2.77 2.75 13.01
C ALA A 224 -2.22 2.74 11.58
N GLY A 225 -1.22 1.90 11.36
CA GLY A 225 -0.58 1.70 10.07
C GLY A 225 -1.04 0.42 9.42
N PHE A 226 -1.53 0.54 8.20
CA PHE A 226 -1.87 -0.59 7.37
C PHE A 226 -0.81 -0.75 6.27
N SER A 227 -0.66 -1.93 5.68
CA SER A 227 0.13 -2.10 4.44
C SER A 227 -0.74 -1.87 3.18
N TYR A 228 -1.93 -1.31 3.37
CA TYR A 228 -3.02 -1.39 2.42
C TYR A 228 -3.41 -0.07 1.77
N GLY A 229 -3.24 0.05 0.45
CA GLY A 229 -3.94 1.11 -0.25
C GLY A 229 -4.09 0.90 -1.73
N LYS A 230 -5.09 1.60 -2.27
CA LYS A 230 -5.60 1.57 -3.65
C LYS A 230 -4.78 0.67 -4.60
N PRO A 231 -5.14 -0.57 -4.90
CA PRO A 231 -4.63 -1.16 -6.14
C PRO A 231 -5.20 -0.31 -7.28
N LEU A 232 -4.34 0.41 -8.00
CA LEU A 232 -4.77 1.06 -9.24
C LEU A 232 -5.16 -0.06 -10.19
N CYS A 233 -6.41 -0.13 -10.65
CA CYS A 233 -6.86 -1.20 -11.55
C CYS A 233 -6.10 -1.25 -12.89
N SER A 234 -5.22 -0.28 -13.18
CA SER A 234 -4.27 -0.39 -14.26
C SER A 234 -3.09 -1.29 -13.86
N LEU A 235 -3.12 -2.54 -14.34
CA LEU A 235 -1.99 -3.49 -14.18
C LEU A 235 -0.68 -2.91 -14.72
N LEU A 236 -0.78 -2.00 -15.68
CA LEU A 236 0.31 -1.27 -16.34
C LEU A 236 1.10 -0.38 -15.36
N LEU A 237 0.45 0.19 -14.34
CA LEU A 237 1.13 0.90 -13.24
C LEU A 237 1.60 0.00 -12.10
N LEU A 238 1.05 -1.20 -11.95
CA LEU A 238 1.08 -1.90 -10.65
C LEU A 238 2.34 -2.72 -10.39
N VAL A 239 2.97 -3.27 -11.43
CA VAL A 239 4.06 -4.24 -11.23
C VAL A 239 5.40 -3.51 -11.04
N SER A 240 5.60 -2.35 -11.68
CA SER A 240 6.74 -1.46 -11.38
C SER A 240 6.65 -0.85 -9.98
N LEU A 241 5.48 -0.97 -9.34
CA LEU A 241 5.08 -0.27 -8.13
C LEU A 241 4.45 -1.22 -7.11
N MET A 242 4.88 -2.49 -7.07
CA MET A 242 4.43 -3.44 -6.05
C MET A 242 4.43 -2.74 -4.69
N ARG A 243 3.20 -2.49 -4.22
CA ARG A 243 2.89 -1.58 -3.12
C ARG A 243 3.22 -2.30 -1.82
N ARG A 244 4.47 -2.21 -1.39
CA ARG A 244 4.91 -2.68 -0.07
C ARG A 244 4.51 -1.65 0.99
N GLY A 245 4.05 -2.14 2.13
CA GLY A 245 3.36 -1.39 3.17
C GLY A 245 4.17 -0.33 3.89
N ILE A 246 4.12 0.91 3.41
CA ILE A 246 4.74 2.02 4.15
C ILE A 246 4.08 2.22 5.50
N GLY A 247 2.76 2.07 5.59
CA GLY A 247 2.08 2.31 6.86
C GLY A 247 2.61 1.37 7.93
N THR A 248 3.02 0.15 7.56
CA THR A 248 3.69 -0.77 8.47
C THR A 248 5.19 -0.51 8.63
N ALA A 249 5.87 0.03 7.60
CA ALA A 249 7.23 0.55 7.72
C ALA A 249 7.30 1.76 8.68
N ILE A 250 6.53 2.83 8.46
CA ILE A 250 6.36 3.99 9.35
C ILE A 250 6.05 3.52 10.76
N GLY A 251 5.09 2.60 10.93
CA GLY A 251 4.75 2.07 12.25
C GLY A 251 5.94 1.41 12.95
N SER A 252 6.65 0.52 12.25
CA SER A 252 7.81 -0.20 12.78
C SER A 252 9.00 0.73 13.08
N TYR A 253 9.24 1.72 12.22
CA TYR A 253 10.27 2.74 12.44
C TYR A 253 9.88 3.65 13.60
N PHE A 254 8.64 4.13 13.67
CA PHE A 254 8.13 4.99 14.73
C PHE A 254 8.35 4.38 16.11
N ILE A 255 7.89 3.15 16.33
CA ILE A 255 8.00 2.52 17.66
C ILE A 255 9.45 2.28 18.07
N ASN A 256 10.39 2.13 17.12
CA ASN A 256 11.80 1.91 17.41
C ASN A 256 12.64 3.20 17.48
N MET A 257 12.28 4.23 16.72
CA MET A 257 12.94 5.55 16.73
C MET A 257 12.46 6.44 17.89
N PHE A 258 11.17 6.31 18.27
CA PHE A 258 10.54 7.10 19.33
C PHE A 258 9.80 6.20 20.35
N PRO A 259 10.47 5.23 20.98
CA PRO A 259 9.82 4.24 21.85
C PRO A 259 9.12 4.85 23.07
N SER A 260 9.61 6.00 23.57
CA SER A 260 9.00 6.73 24.69
C SER A 260 7.70 7.43 24.32
N ARG A 261 7.43 7.64 23.02
CA ARG A 261 6.23 8.30 22.50
C ARG A 261 5.16 7.29 22.08
N VAL A 262 5.36 5.98 22.27
CA VAL A 262 4.40 4.95 21.85
C VAL A 262 3.13 5.00 22.72
N GLY A 263 1.98 5.27 22.10
CA GLY A 263 0.64 5.18 22.69
C GLY A 263 -0.07 3.88 22.33
N ARG A 264 -1.31 3.99 21.83
CA ARG A 264 -2.04 2.88 21.20
C ARG A 264 -1.60 2.74 19.75
N VAL A 265 -0.72 1.77 19.50
CA VAL A 265 -0.21 1.48 18.15
C VAL A 265 -0.77 0.16 17.62
N LEU A 266 -1.31 0.21 16.41
CA LEU A 266 -1.67 -0.92 15.55
C LEU A 266 -0.78 -0.92 14.32
N ILE A 267 -0.22 -2.09 13.99
CA ILE A 267 0.46 -2.35 12.72
C ILE A 267 -0.19 -3.59 12.07
N ASP A 268 -0.79 -3.43 10.88
CA ASP A 268 -1.57 -4.46 10.21
C ASP A 268 -1.05 -4.72 8.79
N GLY A 269 -0.73 -5.99 8.47
CA GLY A 269 -0.01 -6.36 7.25
C GLY A 269 1.49 -6.13 7.40
N ILE A 270 2.12 -6.88 8.30
CA ILE A 270 3.49 -6.62 8.76
C ILE A 270 4.54 -6.89 7.67
N LEU A 271 5.21 -5.83 7.25
CA LEU A 271 6.50 -5.88 6.57
C LEU A 271 7.60 -6.32 7.56
N ASP A 272 8.60 -7.09 7.11
CA ASP A 272 9.84 -7.32 7.86
C ASP A 272 10.72 -6.05 7.82
N PRO A 273 10.77 -5.25 8.90
CA PRO A 273 11.43 -3.94 8.87
C PRO A 273 12.94 -4.05 8.78
N GLU A 274 13.52 -5.13 9.30
CA GLU A 274 14.95 -5.40 9.19
C GLU A 274 15.32 -5.61 7.74
N SER A 275 14.63 -6.52 7.05
CA SER A 275 14.92 -6.75 5.64
C SER A 275 14.66 -5.51 4.78
N TRP A 276 13.62 -4.74 5.07
CA TRP A 276 13.33 -3.50 4.35
C TRP A 276 14.51 -2.53 4.41
N ALA A 277 15.15 -2.41 5.58
CA ALA A 277 16.24 -1.49 5.79
C ALA A 277 17.64 -2.04 5.44
N THR A 278 17.88 -3.36 5.53
CA THR A 278 19.25 -3.91 5.45
C THR A 278 19.51 -4.74 4.20
N ASN A 279 18.49 -5.27 3.54
CA ASN A 279 18.66 -6.08 2.34
C ASN A 279 18.55 -5.24 1.07
N GLU A 280 19.21 -5.73 0.02
CA GLU A 280 19.02 -5.21 -1.33
C GLU A 280 17.59 -5.53 -1.80
N THR A 281 16.97 -4.58 -2.50
CA THR A 281 15.52 -4.62 -2.78
C THR A 281 15.08 -5.75 -3.71
N TYR A 282 16.00 -6.30 -4.51
CA TYR A 282 15.73 -7.37 -5.48
C TYR A 282 15.70 -8.79 -4.86
N ILE A 283 16.21 -8.97 -3.64
CA ILE A 283 16.25 -10.29 -2.98
C ILE A 283 15.08 -10.51 -2.01
N TRP A 284 14.03 -9.70 -2.08
CA TRP A 284 12.92 -9.80 -1.12
C TRP A 284 11.89 -10.90 -1.44
N GLY A 285 11.84 -11.37 -2.69
CA GLY A 285 10.86 -12.35 -3.18
C GLY A 285 10.67 -13.60 -2.30
N PRO A 286 11.73 -14.34 -1.89
CA PRO A 286 11.59 -15.58 -1.13
C PRO A 286 10.99 -15.41 0.27
N ARG A 287 10.97 -14.18 0.78
CA ARG A 287 10.31 -13.85 2.04
C ARG A 287 8.91 -13.33 1.79
N ASP A 288 8.76 -12.35 0.91
CA ASP A 288 7.51 -11.59 0.77
C ASP A 288 6.37 -12.44 0.18
N PHE A 289 6.65 -13.40 -0.70
CA PHE A 289 5.61 -14.21 -1.35
C PHE A 289 5.37 -15.57 -0.72
N ARG A 290 5.87 -15.81 0.51
CA ARG A 290 5.74 -17.11 1.19
C ARG A 290 4.31 -17.62 1.28
N ASP A 291 3.35 -16.73 1.46
CA ASP A 291 1.93 -17.06 1.58
C ASP A 291 1.13 -16.79 0.28
N ALA A 292 1.77 -16.41 -0.84
CA ALA A 292 1.10 -16.10 -2.09
C ALA A 292 0.39 -17.31 -2.73
N GLU A 293 1.07 -18.46 -2.80
CA GLU A 293 0.45 -19.72 -3.27
C GLU A 293 -0.65 -20.19 -2.30
N LYS A 294 -0.51 -19.91 -1.01
CA LYS A 294 -1.54 -20.23 0.00
C LYS A 294 -2.80 -19.38 -0.22
N ALA A 295 -2.65 -18.09 -0.52
CA ALA A 295 -3.75 -17.21 -0.89
C ALA A 295 -4.41 -17.65 -2.21
N PHE A 296 -3.61 -18.02 -3.22
CA PHE A 296 -4.11 -18.56 -4.49
C PHE A 296 -4.87 -19.88 -4.29
N SER A 297 -4.33 -20.80 -3.51
CA SER A 297 -4.99 -22.06 -3.12
C SER A 297 -6.32 -21.81 -2.43
N SER A 298 -6.41 -20.77 -1.59
CA SER A 298 -7.66 -20.37 -0.94
C SER A 298 -8.71 -19.91 -1.96
N PHE A 299 -8.32 -19.18 -3.01
CA PHE A 299 -9.21 -18.77 -4.09
C PHE A 299 -9.79 -19.95 -4.87
N ILE A 300 -8.94 -20.83 -5.39
CA ILE A 300 -9.40 -21.99 -6.19
C ILE A 300 -10.21 -22.97 -5.34
N THR A 301 -9.86 -23.15 -4.06
CA THR A 301 -10.60 -24.01 -3.12
C THR A 301 -11.98 -23.44 -2.82
N ALA A 302 -12.06 -22.13 -2.56
CA ALA A 302 -13.34 -21.46 -2.31
C ALA A 302 -14.28 -21.51 -3.52
N CYS A 303 -13.71 -21.49 -4.74
CA CYS A 303 -14.47 -21.54 -6.00
C CYS A 303 -15.06 -22.92 -6.31
N VAL A 304 -14.25 -23.97 -6.39
CA VAL A 304 -14.67 -25.26 -6.99
C VAL A 304 -15.56 -26.12 -6.11
N GLN A 305 -15.47 -25.94 -4.81
CA GLN A 305 -15.95 -26.96 -3.92
C GLN A 305 -17.41 -26.65 -3.54
N VAL A 306 -18.23 -27.67 -3.32
CA VAL A 306 -19.70 -27.55 -3.20
C VAL A 306 -20.13 -27.63 -1.74
N SER A 307 -21.13 -26.83 -1.36
CA SER A 307 -21.84 -27.00 -0.09
C SER A 307 -22.91 -28.09 -0.26
N VAL A 308 -22.82 -29.19 0.49
CA VAL A 308 -23.87 -30.22 0.48
C VAL A 308 -25.00 -29.80 1.41
N PHE A 309 -26.18 -29.49 0.86
CA PHE A 309 -27.42 -29.34 1.63
C PHE A 309 -28.11 -30.72 1.73
N LEU A 310 -28.17 -31.32 2.92
CA LEU A 310 -29.00 -32.50 3.20
C LEU A 310 -30.32 -32.04 3.85
N GLY A 311 -31.31 -31.67 3.03
CA GLY A 311 -32.65 -31.28 3.49
C GLY A 311 -32.71 -29.91 4.20
N SER A 312 -33.63 -29.75 5.15
CA SER A 312 -33.86 -28.50 5.92
C SER A 312 -32.87 -28.28 7.08
N GLN A 313 -31.85 -29.14 7.24
CA GLN A 313 -30.84 -29.02 8.28
C GLN A 313 -29.44 -28.82 7.69
N VAL A 314 -28.80 -27.73 8.11
CA VAL A 314 -27.36 -27.48 7.89
C VAL A 314 -26.59 -28.34 8.88
N ILE A 315 -25.98 -29.44 8.42
CA ILE A 315 -25.06 -30.23 9.26
C ILE A 315 -23.75 -29.45 9.38
N PHE A 316 -23.30 -29.22 10.61
CA PHE A 316 -22.02 -28.57 10.94
C PHE A 316 -20.85 -29.40 10.43
N ALA A 317 -20.42 -29.12 9.20
CA ALA A 317 -19.09 -29.50 8.76
C ALA A 317 -18.10 -28.45 9.31
N PRO A 318 -16.88 -28.85 9.74
CA PRO A 318 -15.91 -27.94 10.31
C PRO A 318 -15.58 -26.81 9.32
N MET A 319 -15.15 -25.67 9.88
CA MET A 319 -14.72 -24.37 9.34
C MET A 319 -14.33 -24.18 7.85
N ALA A 320 -14.08 -25.24 7.09
CA ALA A 320 -13.69 -25.29 5.70
C ALA A 320 -14.83 -25.61 4.71
N SER A 321 -16.11 -25.63 5.12
CA SER A 321 -17.12 -26.46 4.42
C SER A 321 -18.23 -25.76 3.65
N LEU A 322 -18.29 -24.42 3.61
CA LEU A 322 -19.22 -23.67 2.76
C LEU A 322 -18.47 -23.11 1.57
N LYS A 323 -18.74 -23.71 0.42
CA LYS A 323 -17.93 -23.63 -0.77
C LYS A 323 -18.85 -23.41 -1.97
N ALA A 324 -18.38 -22.64 -2.95
CA ALA A 324 -19.23 -22.03 -3.97
C ALA A 324 -19.90 -23.06 -4.90
N GLY A 325 -19.09 -23.89 -5.56
CA GLY A 325 -19.54 -24.76 -6.64
C GLY A 325 -19.99 -23.96 -7.88
N PRO A 326 -20.41 -24.64 -8.95
CA PRO A 326 -20.78 -24.00 -10.23
C PRO A 326 -21.97 -23.01 -10.13
N GLU A 327 -22.76 -23.07 -9.05
CA GLU A 327 -23.88 -22.15 -8.80
C GLU A 327 -23.43 -20.76 -8.31
N ARG A 328 -22.23 -20.65 -7.75
CA ARG A 328 -21.74 -19.41 -7.11
C ARG A 328 -20.37 -18.96 -7.61
N CYS A 329 -19.60 -19.84 -8.25
CA CYS A 329 -18.35 -19.51 -8.93
C CYS A 329 -18.45 -19.91 -10.40
N GLY A 330 -18.42 -18.95 -11.33
CA GLY A 330 -18.51 -19.23 -12.77
C GLY A 330 -17.41 -20.17 -13.28
N LEU A 331 -16.22 -20.07 -12.68
CA LEU A 331 -15.04 -20.87 -12.98
C LEU A 331 -15.14 -22.34 -12.51
N ALA A 332 -16.05 -22.66 -11.58
CA ALA A 332 -16.27 -24.02 -11.08
C ALA A 332 -17.03 -24.93 -12.08
N LYS A 333 -17.43 -24.40 -13.24
CA LYS A 333 -17.94 -25.22 -14.36
C LYS A 333 -16.83 -26.00 -15.07
N GLU A 334 -15.60 -25.49 -14.99
CA GLU A 334 -14.44 -26.03 -15.70
C GLU A 334 -13.72 -27.12 -14.89
N ALA A 335 -13.94 -27.17 -13.57
CA ALA A 335 -13.26 -28.09 -12.67
C ALA A 335 -14.11 -28.46 -11.46
N THR A 336 -13.99 -29.70 -11.00
CA THR A 336 -14.67 -30.22 -9.79
C THR A 336 -13.78 -30.20 -8.55
N THR A 337 -12.46 -30.01 -8.71
CA THR A 337 -11.49 -29.97 -7.63
C THR A 337 -10.54 -28.78 -7.77
N ALA A 338 -9.96 -28.34 -6.64
CA ALA A 338 -8.99 -27.25 -6.63
C ALA A 338 -7.75 -27.59 -7.48
N GLN A 339 -7.31 -28.85 -7.46
CA GLN A 339 -6.17 -29.31 -8.25
C GLN A 339 -6.43 -29.24 -9.76
N GLN A 340 -7.63 -29.63 -10.20
CA GLN A 340 -8.02 -29.47 -11.61
C GLN A 340 -8.03 -27.99 -12.01
N LEU A 341 -8.56 -27.12 -11.16
CA LEU A 341 -8.62 -25.69 -11.47
C LEU A 341 -7.23 -25.04 -11.48
N ASP A 342 -6.33 -25.42 -10.56
CA ASP A 342 -4.92 -25.01 -10.57
C ASP A 342 -4.25 -25.38 -11.90
N GLU A 343 -4.41 -26.63 -12.34
CA GLU A 343 -3.82 -27.08 -13.61
C GLU A 343 -4.41 -26.36 -14.83
N ILE A 344 -5.73 -26.11 -14.85
CA ILE A 344 -6.37 -25.34 -15.91
C ILE A 344 -5.79 -23.93 -15.99
N ILE A 345 -5.72 -23.21 -14.86
CA ILE A 345 -5.17 -21.84 -14.81
C ILE A 345 -3.70 -21.85 -15.25
N ARG A 346 -2.90 -22.79 -14.75
CA ARG A 346 -1.48 -22.92 -15.14
C ARG A 346 -1.32 -23.25 -16.63
N SER A 347 -2.18 -24.11 -17.18
CA SER A 347 -2.19 -24.41 -18.61
C SER A 347 -2.55 -23.20 -19.44
N THR A 348 -3.58 -22.45 -19.06
CA THR A 348 -3.95 -21.20 -19.73
C THR A 348 -2.81 -20.19 -19.72
N LEU A 349 -2.08 -20.07 -18.61
CA LEU A 349 -0.89 -19.20 -18.54
C LEU A 349 0.23 -19.69 -19.48
N ARG A 350 0.47 -21.00 -19.59
CA ARG A 350 1.44 -21.56 -20.56
C ARG A 350 1.00 -21.30 -22.00
N ASP A 351 -0.28 -21.49 -22.31
CA ASP A 351 -0.83 -21.26 -23.64
C ASP A 351 -0.74 -19.78 -24.05
N LEU A 352 -1.08 -18.87 -23.13
CA LEU A 352 -0.94 -17.43 -23.34
C LEU A 352 0.53 -16.97 -23.46
N HIS A 353 1.46 -17.67 -22.79
CA HIS A 353 2.88 -17.39 -22.93
C HIS A 353 3.37 -17.75 -24.33
N ALA A 354 2.95 -18.90 -24.87
CA ALA A 354 3.30 -19.33 -26.22
C ALA A 354 2.55 -18.54 -27.30
N ARG A 355 1.28 -18.18 -27.06
CA ARG A 355 0.39 -17.50 -28.00
C ARG A 355 -0.48 -16.47 -27.26
N PRO A 356 -0.01 -15.22 -27.13
CA PRO A 356 -0.82 -14.14 -26.56
C PRO A 356 -2.14 -13.96 -27.31
N LEU A 357 -3.20 -13.62 -26.58
CA LEU A 357 -4.56 -13.54 -27.13
C LEU A 357 -4.84 -12.15 -27.72
N PRO A 358 -5.13 -12.01 -29.02
CA PRO A 358 -5.61 -10.75 -29.59
C PRO A 358 -7.04 -10.46 -29.13
N VAL A 359 -7.26 -9.28 -28.56
CA VAL A 359 -8.56 -8.86 -27.99
C VAL A 359 -9.06 -7.62 -28.71
N ARG A 360 -10.11 -7.79 -29.51
CA ARG A 360 -10.68 -6.72 -30.36
C ARG A 360 -11.68 -5.82 -29.64
N HIS A 361 -12.40 -6.35 -28.65
CA HIS A 361 -13.57 -5.71 -28.05
C HIS A 361 -13.37 -5.38 -26.56
N ALA A 362 -12.14 -5.07 -26.14
CA ALA A 362 -11.89 -4.48 -24.83
C ALA A 362 -12.14 -2.95 -24.86
N ALA A 363 -11.99 -2.29 -23.71
CA ALA A 363 -12.03 -0.83 -23.59
C ALA A 363 -11.14 -0.15 -24.65
N ARG A 364 -10.00 -0.76 -24.98
CA ARG A 364 -9.18 -0.46 -26.16
C ARG A 364 -8.68 -1.77 -26.79
N PRO A 365 -8.63 -1.92 -28.13
CA PRO A 365 -8.02 -3.10 -28.75
C PRO A 365 -6.59 -3.33 -28.24
N GLY A 366 -6.21 -4.59 -28.03
CA GLY A 366 -4.88 -4.92 -27.52
C GLY A 366 -4.60 -6.42 -27.49
N VAL A 367 -3.51 -6.78 -26.83
CA VAL A 367 -3.07 -8.17 -26.65
C VAL A 367 -3.09 -8.51 -25.17
N LEU A 368 -3.68 -9.65 -24.82
CA LEU A 368 -3.67 -10.18 -23.46
C LEU A 368 -2.58 -11.25 -23.34
N THR A 369 -1.65 -11.06 -22.41
CA THR A 369 -0.50 -11.94 -22.20
C THR A 369 -0.66 -12.82 -20.95
N ALA A 370 0.21 -13.83 -20.79
CA ALA A 370 0.29 -14.61 -19.55
C ALA A 370 0.64 -13.73 -18.34
N GLY A 371 1.53 -12.75 -18.54
CA GLY A 371 1.90 -11.78 -17.51
C GLY A 371 0.71 -10.96 -17.03
N ASP A 372 -0.16 -10.55 -17.97
CA ASP A 372 -1.38 -9.80 -17.66
C ASP A 372 -2.34 -10.58 -16.75
N VAL A 373 -2.63 -11.83 -17.12
CA VAL A 373 -3.53 -12.70 -16.36
C VAL A 373 -2.94 -13.05 -15.00
N ARG A 374 -1.65 -13.35 -14.95
CA ARG A 374 -0.92 -13.63 -13.70
C ARG A 374 -0.94 -12.43 -12.75
N GLY A 375 -0.73 -11.22 -13.27
CA GLY A 375 -0.84 -9.98 -12.51
C GLY A 375 -2.26 -9.75 -11.97
N MET A 376 -3.28 -9.95 -12.80
CA MET A 376 -4.68 -9.84 -12.38
C MET A 376 -5.05 -10.83 -11.27
N ILE A 377 -4.57 -12.07 -11.35
CA ILE A 377 -4.74 -13.07 -10.29
C ILE A 377 -4.09 -12.57 -9.01
N PHE A 378 -2.81 -12.18 -9.05
CA PHE A 378 -2.08 -11.71 -7.87
C PHE A 378 -2.79 -10.54 -7.18
N MET A 379 -3.28 -9.56 -7.95
CA MET A 379 -4.02 -8.42 -7.40
C MET A 379 -5.34 -8.80 -6.75
N ALA A 380 -6.05 -9.81 -7.27
CA ALA A 380 -7.25 -10.30 -6.62
C ALA A 380 -6.94 -10.99 -5.28
N LEU A 381 -5.74 -11.58 -5.11
CA LEU A 381 -5.37 -12.21 -3.83
C LEU A 381 -5.29 -11.21 -2.67
N PHE A 382 -5.06 -9.92 -2.94
CA PHE A 382 -5.13 -8.86 -1.92
C PHE A 382 -6.55 -8.62 -1.41
N LYS A 383 -7.56 -8.93 -2.23
CA LYS A 383 -8.97 -8.56 -2.05
C LYS A 383 -9.88 -9.78 -2.26
N PRO A 384 -10.06 -10.65 -1.26
CA PRO A 384 -10.96 -11.79 -1.40
C PRO A 384 -12.39 -11.43 -1.84
N ARG A 385 -12.88 -10.22 -1.52
CA ARG A 385 -14.18 -9.70 -1.99
C ARG A 385 -14.29 -9.56 -3.52
N SER A 386 -13.19 -9.47 -4.26
CA SER A 386 -13.20 -9.37 -5.73
C SER A 386 -13.13 -10.73 -6.43
N TRP A 387 -12.99 -11.83 -5.69
CA TRP A 387 -12.83 -13.18 -6.25
C TRP A 387 -13.98 -13.65 -7.13
N PRO A 388 -15.27 -13.34 -6.86
CA PRO A 388 -16.35 -13.65 -7.81
C PRO A 388 -16.12 -13.00 -9.17
N SER A 389 -15.73 -11.70 -9.19
CA SER A 389 -15.44 -10.99 -10.43
C SER A 389 -14.21 -11.56 -11.15
N LEU A 390 -13.17 -11.98 -10.41
CA LEU A 390 -12.03 -12.67 -11.01
C LEU A 390 -12.44 -14.00 -11.64
N ALA A 391 -13.24 -14.81 -10.94
CA ALA A 391 -13.70 -16.10 -11.42
C ALA A 391 -14.50 -15.97 -12.72
N ASP A 392 -15.41 -15.00 -12.81
CA ASP A 392 -16.19 -14.75 -14.02
C ASP A 392 -15.30 -14.32 -15.20
N LYS A 393 -14.29 -13.49 -14.92
CA LYS A 393 -13.30 -13.03 -15.92
C LYS A 393 -12.39 -14.17 -16.41
N LEU A 394 -11.96 -15.06 -15.52
CA LEU A 394 -11.19 -16.25 -15.88
C LEU A 394 -12.05 -17.26 -16.67
N ALA A 395 -13.32 -17.43 -16.31
CA ALA A 395 -14.24 -18.27 -17.06
C ALA A 395 -14.47 -17.73 -18.48
N ALA A 396 -14.63 -16.41 -18.64
CA ALA A 396 -14.72 -15.77 -19.96
C ALA A 396 -13.45 -16.00 -20.79
N LEU A 397 -12.27 -15.87 -20.17
CA LEU A 397 -10.99 -16.16 -20.84
C LEU A 397 -10.90 -17.61 -21.33
N LEU A 398 -11.34 -18.57 -20.51
CA LEU A 398 -11.38 -19.99 -20.90
C LEU A 398 -12.35 -20.26 -22.06
N ALA A 399 -13.41 -19.46 -22.16
CA ALA A 399 -14.33 -19.46 -23.30
C ALA A 399 -13.78 -18.69 -24.53
N GLY A 400 -12.55 -18.17 -24.48
CA GLY A 400 -11.89 -17.44 -25.56
C GLY A 400 -12.15 -15.93 -25.57
N ASP A 401 -12.85 -15.39 -24.57
CA ASP A 401 -13.12 -13.96 -24.43
C ASP A 401 -12.19 -13.29 -23.40
N GLY A 402 -11.13 -12.66 -23.90
CA GLY A 402 -10.21 -11.87 -23.08
C GLY A 402 -10.66 -10.44 -22.78
N ALA A 403 -11.78 -9.97 -23.34
CA ALA A 403 -12.19 -8.57 -23.22
C ALA A 403 -12.46 -8.12 -21.77
N PRO A 404 -13.09 -8.92 -20.89
CA PRO A 404 -13.33 -8.52 -19.51
C PRO A 404 -12.04 -8.30 -18.69
N LEU A 405 -11.03 -9.14 -18.90
CA LEU A 405 -9.72 -9.01 -18.25
C LEU A 405 -8.96 -7.80 -18.81
N LEU A 406 -8.83 -7.70 -20.13
CA LEU A 406 -8.06 -6.63 -20.75
C LEU A 406 -8.68 -5.26 -20.47
N SER A 407 -10.01 -5.14 -20.47
CA SER A 407 -10.69 -3.88 -20.11
C SER A 407 -10.43 -3.48 -18.66
N SER A 408 -10.32 -4.46 -17.75
CA SER A 408 -9.96 -4.18 -16.35
C SER A 408 -8.53 -3.63 -16.27
N ILE A 409 -7.59 -4.26 -16.99
CA ILE A 409 -6.18 -3.83 -17.06
C ILE A 409 -6.04 -2.43 -17.67
N GLN A 410 -6.87 -2.12 -18.66
CA GLN A 410 -6.85 -0.85 -19.39
C GLN A 410 -7.61 0.29 -18.68
N SER A 411 -8.27 -0.01 -17.56
CA SER A 411 -9.05 0.97 -16.80
C SER A 411 -8.16 2.03 -16.14
N GLY A 412 -8.70 3.23 -15.91
CA GLY A 412 -8.00 4.28 -15.15
C GLY A 412 -7.13 5.24 -15.95
N LEU A 413 -7.12 5.13 -17.29
CA LEU A 413 -6.65 6.20 -18.17
C LEU A 413 -7.72 7.27 -18.32
N ASN A 414 -7.31 8.52 -18.15
CA ASN A 414 -8.11 9.66 -18.57
C ASN A 414 -7.25 10.57 -19.46
N LEU A 415 -7.38 10.41 -20.78
CA LEU A 415 -6.62 11.19 -21.77
C LEU A 415 -7.08 12.65 -21.88
N SER A 416 -8.22 12.99 -21.29
CA SER A 416 -8.75 14.36 -21.25
C SER A 416 -8.20 15.19 -20.09
N ASP A 417 -7.52 14.55 -19.14
CA ASP A 417 -6.99 15.19 -17.93
C ASP A 417 -5.53 15.62 -18.14
N THR A 418 -5.33 16.84 -18.65
CA THR A 418 -4.01 17.46 -18.87
C THR A 418 -3.65 18.51 -17.83
N ALA A 419 -4.60 18.90 -16.97
CA ALA A 419 -4.41 19.94 -15.96
C ALA A 419 -4.00 19.38 -14.60
N SER A 420 -4.29 18.10 -14.33
CA SER A 420 -3.91 17.49 -13.05
C SER A 420 -2.41 17.24 -12.99
N PRO A 421 -1.78 17.45 -11.83
CA PRO A 421 -0.40 17.07 -11.62
C PRO A 421 -0.25 15.55 -11.77
N GLN A 422 0.95 15.11 -12.14
CA GLN A 422 1.21 13.67 -12.25
C GLN A 422 0.94 12.97 -10.91
N ARG A 423 0.70 11.66 -10.95
CA ARG A 423 0.57 10.85 -9.74
C ARG A 423 1.94 10.68 -9.11
N THR A 424 2.03 10.85 -7.80
CA THR A 424 3.27 10.62 -7.03
C THR A 424 3.62 9.13 -6.90
N THR A 425 3.13 8.25 -7.76
CA THR A 425 3.33 6.80 -7.66
C THR A 425 4.81 6.41 -7.68
N TYR A 426 5.66 7.19 -8.36
CA TYR A 426 7.11 6.98 -8.38
C TYR A 426 7.84 7.44 -7.10
N ALA A 427 7.15 8.13 -6.18
CA ALA A 427 7.68 8.36 -4.83
C ALA A 427 8.01 7.03 -4.15
N LEU A 428 7.34 5.91 -4.48
CA LEU A 428 7.70 4.58 -3.98
C LEU A 428 9.11 4.16 -4.33
N ASN A 429 9.53 4.46 -5.54
CA ASN A 429 10.88 4.14 -5.96
C ASN A 429 11.89 4.96 -5.17
N ALA A 430 11.62 6.24 -4.95
CA ALA A 430 12.48 7.08 -4.12
C ALA A 430 12.57 6.58 -2.67
N VAL A 431 11.43 6.30 -2.02
CA VAL A 431 11.38 5.83 -0.63
C VAL A 431 12.06 4.46 -0.48
N LYS A 432 11.71 3.47 -1.31
CA LYS A 432 12.27 2.11 -1.17
C LYS A 432 13.78 2.08 -1.42
N CYS A 433 14.29 2.89 -2.36
CA CYS A 433 15.71 2.93 -2.68
C CYS A 433 16.52 3.74 -1.66
N THR A 434 15.89 4.70 -0.97
CA THR A 434 16.53 5.44 0.12
C THR A 434 16.50 4.66 1.45
N ASP A 435 15.45 3.89 1.71
CA ASP A 435 15.35 3.05 2.89
C ASP A 435 16.24 1.79 2.80
N GLY A 436 16.17 1.09 1.66
CA GLY A 436 16.91 -0.15 1.42
C GLY A 436 18.41 0.05 1.40
N ARG A 437 19.16 -1.06 1.43
CA ARG A 437 20.63 -1.00 1.32
C ARG A 437 21.03 -0.37 -0.03
N PRO A 438 21.88 0.68 -0.05
CA PRO A 438 22.37 1.25 -1.29
C PRO A 438 23.09 0.20 -2.14
N LEU A 439 22.74 0.16 -3.42
CA LEU A 439 23.40 -0.67 -4.43
C LEU A 439 24.57 0.11 -5.06
N SER A 440 25.55 -0.61 -5.62
CA SER A 440 26.72 0.00 -6.26
C SER A 440 26.32 0.91 -7.43
N GLU A 441 26.83 2.14 -7.48
CA GLU A 441 26.55 3.13 -8.53
C GLU A 441 27.01 2.72 -9.94
N ARG A 442 27.85 1.68 -10.05
CA ARG A 442 28.48 1.25 -11.31
C ARG A 442 28.30 -0.24 -11.60
N MET A 443 27.17 -0.82 -11.19
CA MET A 443 26.87 -2.20 -11.55
C MET A 443 26.71 -2.31 -13.07
N ASP A 444 27.35 -3.34 -13.65
CA ASP A 444 27.15 -3.65 -15.06
C ASP A 444 25.67 -4.02 -15.32
N PRO A 445 25.03 -3.53 -16.40
CA PRO A 445 23.63 -3.84 -16.69
C PRO A 445 23.33 -5.34 -16.77
N GLU A 446 24.22 -6.14 -17.35
CA GLU A 446 24.02 -7.57 -17.48
C GLU A 446 24.23 -8.27 -16.13
N GLU A 447 25.15 -7.78 -15.29
CA GLU A 447 25.27 -8.23 -13.89
C GLU A 447 23.97 -7.97 -13.10
N ALA A 448 23.38 -6.78 -13.25
CA ALA A 448 22.11 -6.45 -12.58
C ALA A 448 20.97 -7.36 -13.07
N VAL A 449 20.84 -7.55 -14.39
CA VAL A 449 19.86 -8.47 -14.99
C VAL A 449 20.06 -9.90 -14.49
N GLN A 450 21.30 -10.37 -14.42
CA GLN A 450 21.63 -11.70 -13.89
C GLN A 450 21.18 -11.86 -12.44
N LYS A 451 21.51 -10.89 -11.58
CA LYS A 451 21.12 -10.91 -10.15
C LYS A 451 19.61 -10.96 -9.96
N VAL A 452 18.86 -10.22 -10.78
CA VAL A 452 17.39 -10.22 -10.74
C VAL A 452 16.82 -11.56 -11.21
N LEU A 453 17.41 -12.16 -12.24
CA LEU A 453 17.05 -13.49 -12.72
C LEU A 453 17.31 -14.55 -11.65
N ASP A 454 18.50 -14.55 -11.04
CA ASP A 454 18.89 -15.51 -10.00
C ASP A 454 17.97 -15.41 -8.78
N ALA A 455 17.60 -14.18 -8.38
CA ALA A 455 16.64 -13.96 -7.30
C ALA A 455 15.22 -14.45 -7.65
N ALA A 456 14.78 -14.30 -8.91
CA ALA A 456 13.51 -14.83 -9.38
C ALA A 456 13.52 -16.37 -9.41
N VAL A 457 14.59 -16.98 -9.91
CA VAL A 457 14.75 -18.45 -9.91
C VAL A 457 14.79 -18.99 -8.47
N THR A 458 15.54 -18.34 -7.58
CA THR A 458 15.54 -18.70 -6.15
C THR A 458 14.14 -18.62 -5.54
N THR A 459 13.37 -17.60 -5.87
CA THR A 459 11.98 -17.45 -5.41
C THR A 459 11.08 -18.56 -5.99
N TYR A 460 11.30 -18.92 -7.25
CA TYR A 460 10.59 -20.01 -7.92
C TYR A 460 10.82 -21.35 -7.21
N GLU A 461 12.08 -21.69 -6.97
CA GLU A 461 12.47 -22.99 -6.40
C GLU A 461 12.08 -23.14 -4.93
N SER A 462 12.09 -22.05 -4.17
CA SER A 462 11.92 -22.10 -2.71
C SER A 462 10.54 -21.69 -2.20
N THR A 463 9.76 -20.92 -2.98
CA THR A 463 8.65 -20.14 -2.43
C THR A 463 7.36 -20.22 -3.25
N THR A 464 7.37 -19.81 -4.53
CA THR A 464 6.16 -19.75 -5.36
C THR A 464 6.48 -20.01 -6.83
N THR A 465 5.66 -20.83 -7.48
CA THR A 465 5.83 -21.14 -8.91
C THR A 465 5.03 -20.21 -9.82
N LEU A 466 4.00 -19.55 -9.28
CA LEU A 466 3.17 -18.59 -10.01
C LEU A 466 3.70 -17.16 -9.97
N PHE A 467 4.30 -16.74 -8.86
CA PHE A 467 4.55 -15.32 -8.58
C PHE A 467 6.04 -14.96 -8.39
N ALA A 468 6.96 -15.84 -8.79
CA ALA A 468 8.39 -15.67 -8.55
C ALA A 468 8.98 -14.36 -9.13
N GLY A 469 8.60 -14.01 -10.36
CA GLY A 469 9.13 -12.84 -11.05
C GLY A 469 8.57 -11.49 -10.64
N PHE A 470 7.62 -11.44 -9.69
CA PHE A 470 7.12 -10.17 -9.16
C PHE A 470 8.18 -9.49 -8.28
N GLY A 471 8.91 -10.23 -7.45
CA GLY A 471 9.67 -9.75 -6.28
C GLY A 471 11.03 -9.13 -6.52
N SER A 472 11.63 -9.44 -7.67
CA SER A 472 13.06 -9.21 -7.94
C SER A 472 13.33 -7.95 -8.75
N GLN A 473 12.28 -7.28 -9.23
CA GLN A 473 12.40 -6.11 -10.07
C GLN A 473 12.71 -4.87 -9.24
N SER A 474 13.84 -4.21 -9.51
CA SER A 474 14.23 -3.04 -8.74
C SER A 474 14.85 -1.93 -9.60
N VAL A 475 14.25 -0.75 -9.52
CA VAL A 475 14.86 0.50 -10.00
C VAL A 475 16.08 0.91 -9.17
N CYS A 476 16.28 0.33 -7.98
CA CYS A 476 17.35 0.75 -7.07
C CYS A 476 18.75 0.41 -7.58
N PHE A 477 18.90 -0.46 -8.58
CA PHE A 477 20.19 -0.69 -9.26
C PHE A 477 20.72 0.57 -9.95
N VAL A 478 19.81 1.47 -10.35
CA VAL A 478 20.12 2.67 -11.15
C VAL A 478 19.72 3.95 -10.43
N TRP A 479 19.26 3.84 -9.18
CA TRP A 479 18.85 4.96 -8.34
C TRP A 479 20.07 5.54 -7.62
N LYS A 480 20.44 6.78 -7.95
CA LYS A 480 21.62 7.46 -7.41
C LYS A 480 21.40 8.17 -6.06
N PRO A 481 20.24 8.78 -5.78
CA PRO A 481 20.01 9.44 -4.50
C PRO A 481 20.18 8.48 -3.31
N VAL A 482 21.08 8.84 -2.40
CA VAL A 482 21.28 8.15 -1.12
C VAL A 482 20.61 8.96 -0.03
N ALA A 483 19.85 8.31 0.86
CA ALA A 483 19.10 9.00 1.90
C ALA A 483 20.02 9.79 2.84
N ILE A 484 19.56 10.97 3.27
CA ILE A 484 20.25 11.77 4.29
C ILE A 484 20.24 11.08 5.66
N GLU A 485 19.20 10.30 5.92
CA GLU A 485 19.03 9.51 7.15
C GLU A 485 18.48 8.13 6.79
N ARG A 486 19.12 7.09 7.34
CA ARG A 486 18.64 5.71 7.26
C ARG A 486 18.59 5.13 8.67
N TYR A 487 17.49 4.46 8.99
CA TYR A 487 17.35 3.70 10.22
C TYR A 487 17.43 2.21 9.89
N THR A 488 18.47 1.54 10.40
CA THR A 488 18.73 0.11 10.15
C THR A 488 18.50 -0.77 11.38
N GLY A 489 17.85 -0.22 12.41
CA GLY A 489 17.63 -0.87 13.70
C GLY A 489 18.46 -0.24 14.83
N PRO A 490 18.49 -0.89 16.01
CA PRO A 490 17.95 -2.22 16.28
C PRO A 490 16.40 -2.24 16.34
N TRP A 491 15.79 -3.35 15.93
CA TRP A 491 14.32 -3.49 15.79
C TRP A 491 13.62 -4.05 17.05
N ASN A 492 14.24 -3.87 18.21
CA ASN A 492 13.86 -4.49 19.48
C ASN A 492 13.74 -3.46 20.63
N ALA A 493 13.35 -2.22 20.31
CA ALA A 493 13.22 -1.18 21.32
C ALA A 493 12.23 -1.57 22.44
N THR A 494 12.56 -1.20 23.68
CA THR A 494 11.63 -1.30 24.81
C THR A 494 10.62 -0.16 24.73
N LEU A 495 9.34 -0.47 24.65
CA LEU A 495 8.30 0.50 24.32
C LEU A 495 7.64 1.05 25.58
N ALA A 496 7.24 2.33 25.56
CA ALA A 496 6.48 2.93 26.67
C ALA A 496 5.13 2.24 26.89
N ASN A 497 4.51 1.77 25.80
CA ASN A 497 3.28 0.99 25.83
C ASN A 497 3.40 -0.20 24.88
N LYS A 498 2.72 -1.29 25.24
CA LYS A 498 2.61 -2.46 24.39
C LYS A 498 1.81 -2.16 23.12
N VAL A 499 2.17 -2.80 22.03
CA VAL A 499 1.59 -2.55 20.70
C VAL A 499 0.85 -3.77 20.17
N LEU A 500 -0.15 -3.54 19.31
CA LEU A 500 -0.90 -4.58 18.64
C LEU A 500 -0.37 -4.75 17.20
N ILE A 501 -0.08 -5.98 16.81
CA ILE A 501 0.29 -6.31 15.43
C ILE A 501 -0.64 -7.38 14.87
N ILE A 502 -1.00 -7.26 13.60
CA ILE A 502 -1.91 -8.20 12.93
C ILE A 502 -1.26 -8.76 11.66
N GLY A 503 -1.31 -10.08 11.52
CA GLY A 503 -0.93 -10.79 10.31
C GLY A 503 -2.02 -11.77 9.90
N ASN A 504 -2.31 -11.84 8.60
CA ASN A 504 -3.28 -12.79 8.07
C ASN A 504 -2.62 -14.16 7.84
N SER A 505 -3.39 -15.24 7.95
CA SER A 505 -2.88 -16.60 7.78
C SER A 505 -2.48 -16.90 6.33
N ALA A 506 -3.00 -16.16 5.34
CA ALA A 506 -2.64 -16.25 3.93
C ALA A 506 -2.59 -14.87 3.24
N ASP A 507 -1.66 -14.01 3.70
CA ASP A 507 -1.39 -12.71 3.08
C ASP A 507 -0.41 -12.87 1.90
N PRO A 508 -0.76 -12.46 0.66
CA PRO A 508 0.07 -12.72 -0.51
C PRO A 508 1.37 -11.90 -0.58
N ILE A 509 1.56 -10.88 0.27
CA ILE A 509 2.70 -9.96 0.18
C ILE A 509 3.36 -9.65 1.54
N THR A 510 2.60 -9.67 2.63
CA THR A 510 3.11 -9.50 4.01
C THR A 510 2.78 -10.74 4.83
N PRO A 511 3.51 -11.84 4.60
CA PRO A 511 3.15 -13.16 5.09
C PRO A 511 3.19 -13.21 6.61
N LEU A 512 2.49 -14.18 7.19
CA LEU A 512 2.40 -14.34 8.65
C LEU A 512 3.79 -14.50 9.30
N ALA A 513 4.76 -15.05 8.56
CA ALA A 513 6.15 -15.17 8.99
C ALA A 513 6.77 -13.80 9.37
N SER A 514 6.46 -12.72 8.63
CA SER A 514 6.94 -11.37 8.94
C SER A 514 6.34 -10.86 10.25
N ALA A 515 5.03 -11.07 10.46
CA ALA A 515 4.37 -10.67 11.70
C ALA A 515 4.92 -11.45 12.91
N LYS A 516 5.19 -12.75 12.76
CA LYS A 516 5.83 -13.57 13.80
C LYS A 516 7.24 -13.08 14.11
N LYS A 517 8.05 -12.80 13.09
CA LYS A 517 9.40 -12.26 13.27
C LYS A 517 9.39 -10.95 14.04
N VAL A 518 8.52 -10.00 13.68
CA VAL A 518 8.38 -8.74 14.42
C VAL A 518 7.88 -8.98 15.85
N ASN A 519 6.99 -9.96 16.06
CA ASN A 519 6.54 -10.35 17.40
C ASN A 519 7.69 -10.88 18.28
N GLU A 520 8.59 -11.66 17.69
CA GLU A 520 9.77 -12.21 18.35
C GLU A 520 10.81 -11.12 18.67
N LEU A 521 11.01 -10.16 17.76
CA LEU A 521 11.93 -9.03 17.96
C LEU A 521 11.44 -8.03 19.02
N LEU A 522 10.13 -7.82 19.12
CA LEU A 522 9.51 -6.84 20.03
C LEU A 522 8.72 -7.54 21.14
N ALA A 523 9.33 -7.72 22.30
CA ALA A 523 8.70 -8.33 23.48
C ALA A 523 7.41 -7.61 23.93
N ASP A 524 7.33 -6.30 23.68
CA ASP A 524 6.19 -5.44 23.99
C ASP A 524 5.07 -5.50 22.94
N SER A 525 5.16 -6.40 21.95
CA SER A 525 4.09 -6.59 20.97
C SER A 525 3.12 -7.72 21.34
N ARG A 526 1.90 -7.63 20.81
CA ARG A 526 0.88 -8.69 20.87
C ARG A 526 0.38 -8.98 19.46
N LEU A 527 0.60 -10.22 19.02
CA LEU A 527 0.19 -10.70 17.72
C LEU A 527 -1.26 -11.21 17.74
N VAL A 528 -2.05 -10.74 16.78
CA VAL A 528 -3.31 -11.36 16.37
C VAL A 528 -3.12 -11.98 14.99
N VAL A 529 -3.55 -13.23 14.85
CA VAL A 529 -3.58 -13.93 13.57
C VAL A 529 -5.00 -13.90 13.04
N GLN A 530 -5.25 -13.15 11.97
CA GLN A 530 -6.53 -13.26 11.27
C GLN A 530 -6.50 -14.50 10.37
N ASP A 531 -7.36 -15.46 10.66
CA ASP A 531 -7.40 -16.72 9.93
C ASP A 531 -8.23 -16.58 8.64
N GLY A 532 -7.59 -16.09 7.61
CA GLY A 532 -8.14 -15.93 6.28
C GLY A 532 -7.12 -15.43 5.27
N PRO A 533 -7.42 -15.56 3.97
CA PRO A 533 -6.65 -14.96 2.89
C PRO A 533 -6.82 -13.43 2.83
N GLY A 534 -5.96 -12.79 2.06
CA GLY A 534 -6.06 -11.36 1.77
C GLY A 534 -5.00 -10.53 2.47
N HIS A 535 -4.79 -9.32 1.96
CA HIS A 535 -3.76 -8.43 2.44
C HIS A 535 -4.27 -7.50 3.54
N CYS A 536 -3.63 -7.51 4.72
CA CYS A 536 -4.10 -6.86 5.96
C CYS A 536 -5.45 -7.42 6.47
N SER A 537 -5.76 -7.18 7.75
CA SER A 537 -7.00 -7.66 8.37
C SER A 537 -8.25 -7.08 7.72
N ILE A 538 -8.15 -5.90 7.10
CA ILE A 538 -9.26 -5.24 6.42
C ILE A 538 -9.73 -5.95 5.13
N ALA A 539 -8.93 -6.92 4.64
CA ALA A 539 -9.26 -7.72 3.47
C ALA A 539 -10.58 -8.47 3.62
N GLN A 540 -10.91 -8.90 4.85
CA GLN A 540 -12.14 -9.62 5.21
C GLN A 540 -12.58 -9.21 6.61
N SER A 541 -13.88 -9.08 6.83
CA SER A 541 -14.41 -8.77 8.16
C SER A 541 -14.20 -9.93 9.13
N SER A 542 -13.81 -9.59 10.35
CA SER A 542 -13.78 -10.49 11.50
C SER A 542 -14.27 -9.76 12.74
N LEU A 543 -15.39 -10.22 13.31
CA LEU A 543 -15.92 -9.72 14.58
C LEU A 543 -14.92 -9.94 15.71
N CYS A 544 -14.19 -11.06 15.70
CA CYS A 544 -13.12 -11.32 16.66
C CYS A 544 -12.03 -10.24 16.58
N THR A 545 -11.52 -9.94 15.38
CA THR A 545 -10.52 -8.88 15.18
C THR A 545 -11.08 -7.52 15.58
N GLY A 546 -12.31 -7.19 15.17
CA GLY A 546 -12.95 -5.92 15.52
C GLY A 546 -13.14 -5.71 17.02
N LYS A 547 -13.51 -6.76 17.77
CA LYS A 547 -13.58 -6.69 19.25
C LYS A 547 -12.22 -6.41 19.85
N VAL A 548 -11.16 -7.11 19.39
CA VAL A 548 -9.79 -6.84 19.84
C VAL A 548 -9.38 -5.38 19.58
N LEU A 549 -9.72 -4.84 18.41
CA LEU A 549 -9.43 -3.44 18.08
C LEU A 549 -10.16 -2.47 19.02
N ARG A 550 -11.44 -2.73 19.34
CA ARG A 550 -12.20 -1.91 20.30
C ARG A 550 -11.62 -2.01 21.70
N ASP A 551 -11.44 -3.22 22.21
CA ASP A 551 -10.88 -3.48 23.55
C ASP A 551 -9.54 -2.76 23.72
N TYR A 552 -8.67 -2.79 22.70
CA TYR A 552 -7.37 -2.16 22.76
C TYR A 552 -7.41 -0.63 22.65
N PHE A 553 -8.08 -0.08 21.64
CA PHE A 553 -8.08 1.37 21.43
C PHE A 553 -9.00 2.12 22.40
N ILE A 554 -10.08 1.51 22.87
CA ILE A 554 -11.03 2.17 23.77
C ILE A 554 -10.64 1.90 25.23
N ASP A 555 -10.41 0.64 25.58
CA ASP A 555 -10.24 0.22 26.98
C ASP A 555 -8.78 -0.07 27.35
N GLY A 556 -7.86 -0.10 26.38
CA GLY A 556 -6.46 -0.43 26.62
C GLY A 556 -6.19 -1.91 26.88
N ILE A 557 -7.15 -2.78 26.59
CA ILE A 557 -7.07 -4.21 26.85
C ILE A 557 -6.46 -4.91 25.64
N LEU A 558 -5.31 -5.54 25.83
CA LEU A 558 -4.64 -6.33 24.80
C LEU A 558 -5.05 -7.80 24.85
N PRO A 559 -5.11 -8.49 23.70
CA PRO A 559 -5.40 -9.91 23.66
C PRO A 559 -4.21 -10.75 24.18
N PRO A 560 -4.43 -12.05 24.48
CA PRO A 560 -3.33 -13.01 24.59
C PRO A 560 -2.47 -12.98 23.32
N ASN A 561 -1.14 -13.13 23.48
CA ASN A 561 -0.23 -13.15 22.35
C ASN A 561 -0.52 -14.37 21.46
N GLY A 562 -0.60 -14.16 20.14
CA GLY A 562 -0.93 -15.23 19.18
C GLY A 562 -2.42 -15.57 19.11
N LYS A 563 -3.33 -14.69 19.58
CA LYS A 563 -4.78 -14.91 19.46
C LYS A 563 -5.16 -15.09 17.98
N VAL A 564 -5.85 -16.18 17.68
CA VAL A 564 -6.37 -16.47 16.33
C VAL A 564 -7.80 -15.98 16.23
N CYS A 565 -8.10 -15.17 15.21
CA CYS A 565 -9.42 -14.64 14.92
C CYS A 565 -9.92 -15.13 13.56
N PRO A 566 -11.02 -15.89 13.48
CA PRO A 566 -11.58 -16.33 12.21
C PRO A 566 -12.20 -15.17 11.43
N VAL A 567 -12.24 -15.27 10.11
CA VAL A 567 -13.03 -14.38 9.24
C VAL A 567 -14.51 -14.79 9.20
N ASP A 568 -15.40 -13.81 9.01
CA ASP A 568 -16.86 -13.99 9.00
C ASP A 568 -17.49 -13.85 7.61
N GLU A 569 -16.71 -13.47 6.58
CA GLU A 569 -17.20 -13.25 5.22
C GLU A 569 -17.24 -14.52 4.37
N ILE A 570 -18.29 -14.64 3.54
CA ILE A 570 -18.41 -15.65 2.48
C ILE A 570 -17.84 -15.08 1.18
N LEU A 571 -16.86 -15.78 0.60
CA LEU A 571 -16.10 -15.31 -0.56
C LEU A 571 -16.84 -15.41 -1.91
N PHE A 572 -17.86 -16.26 -2.00
CA PHE A 572 -18.74 -16.41 -3.16
C PHE A 572 -20.22 -16.44 -2.72
N PRO A 573 -20.84 -15.28 -2.49
CA PRO A 573 -22.24 -15.20 -2.07
C PRO A 573 -23.21 -15.61 -3.19
N SER A 574 -24.42 -16.08 -2.84
CA SER A 574 -25.44 -16.46 -3.83
C SER A 574 -26.04 -15.24 -4.54
N PRO A 575 -26.35 -15.32 -5.86
CA PRO A 575 -26.88 -14.19 -6.63
C PRO A 575 -28.31 -13.71 -6.27
N GLN A 576 -29.12 -14.46 -5.51
CA GLN A 576 -30.55 -14.13 -5.33
C GLN A 576 -31.11 -14.47 -3.93
N VAL A 577 -31.60 -13.45 -3.21
CA VAL A 577 -32.84 -13.57 -2.42
C VAL A 577 -33.80 -12.52 -3.00
N PRO A 578 -34.92 -12.92 -3.63
CA PRO A 578 -35.92 -11.99 -4.15
C PRO A 578 -36.54 -11.15 -3.03
N SER A 579 -36.72 -9.85 -3.28
CA SER A 579 -37.34 -8.87 -2.37
C SER A 579 -38.78 -9.20 -1.97
N SER A 580 -39.44 -10.15 -2.65
CA SER A 580 -40.84 -10.52 -2.44
C SER A 580 -41.07 -11.67 -1.45
N ILE A 581 -40.02 -12.26 -0.85
CA ILE A 581 -40.13 -13.21 0.28
C ILE A 581 -39.62 -12.56 1.58
N ALA A 582 -39.56 -11.23 1.63
CA ALA A 582 -39.17 -10.46 2.80
C ALA A 582 -40.27 -10.47 3.86
N THR A 583 -40.41 -11.60 4.55
CA THR A 583 -40.86 -11.62 5.95
C THR A 583 -39.63 -11.41 6.84
N ASP A 584 -39.81 -11.14 8.14
CA ASP A 584 -38.85 -10.61 9.13
C ASP A 584 -37.45 -11.30 9.27
N GLU A 585 -37.15 -12.26 8.40
CA GLU A 585 -35.85 -12.89 8.14
C GLU A 585 -35.00 -12.16 7.08
N ALA A 586 -35.54 -11.16 6.38
CA ALA A 586 -34.82 -10.39 5.33
C ALA A 586 -33.90 -9.25 5.82
N VAL A 587 -33.65 -9.11 7.13
CA VAL A 587 -32.82 -8.01 7.70
C VAL A 587 -31.30 -8.27 7.57
N MET A 588 -30.91 -9.14 6.65
CA MET A 588 -29.55 -9.64 6.49
C MET A 588 -29.18 -9.65 5.00
N GLY A 589 -29.33 -8.51 4.32
CA GLY A 589 -28.85 -8.33 2.95
C GLY A 589 -27.45 -8.94 2.80
N GLN A 590 -27.38 -10.06 2.08
CA GLN A 590 -26.17 -10.87 1.83
C GLN A 590 -25.46 -11.52 3.04
N TRP A 591 -26.10 -11.73 4.19
CA TRP A 591 -25.48 -12.47 5.30
C TRP A 591 -26.07 -13.88 5.50
N THR A 592 -25.25 -14.91 5.28
CA THR A 592 -25.26 -16.10 6.14
C THR A 592 -24.01 -16.02 7.02
N LEU A 593 -24.16 -15.55 8.27
CA LEU A 593 -23.07 -15.57 9.23
C LEU A 593 -22.69 -17.02 9.54
N ARG A 594 -21.38 -17.27 9.66
CA ARG A 594 -20.83 -18.59 9.99
C ARG A 594 -21.42 -19.12 11.29
N GLY A 595 -22.20 -20.20 11.23
CA GLY A 595 -22.49 -21.08 12.39
C GLY A 595 -23.12 -20.42 13.62
N VAL A 596 -23.53 -19.16 13.54
CA VAL A 596 -24.13 -18.41 14.63
C VAL A 596 -25.59 -18.20 14.27
N LYS A 597 -26.49 -18.90 14.96
CA LYS A 597 -27.90 -18.54 14.94
C LYS A 597 -27.99 -17.06 15.31
N LYS A 598 -28.85 -16.29 14.63
CA LYS A 598 -29.20 -14.90 14.96
C LYS A 598 -29.51 -14.69 16.47
N THR A 599 -29.83 -15.77 17.19
CA THR A 599 -30.08 -15.84 18.63
C THR A 599 -28.86 -15.71 19.56
N THR A 600 -27.60 -15.64 19.07
CA THR A 600 -26.40 -15.54 19.95
C THR A 600 -25.51 -14.32 19.74
N LEU A 601 -25.80 -13.43 18.79
CA LEU A 601 -25.08 -12.15 18.66
C LEU A 601 -25.91 -11.04 19.27
N SER A 602 -25.25 -10.11 19.98
CA SER A 602 -25.89 -8.88 20.40
C SER A 602 -26.13 -7.96 19.18
N ASN A 603 -27.01 -6.98 19.34
CA ASN A 603 -27.19 -5.94 18.32
C ASN A 603 -25.87 -5.18 18.05
N ASP A 604 -25.07 -4.95 19.09
CA ASP A 604 -23.78 -4.26 18.98
C ASP A 604 -22.76 -5.06 18.14
N ASP A 605 -22.76 -6.38 18.28
CA ASP A 605 -21.92 -7.26 17.47
C ASP A 605 -22.27 -7.18 15.98
N VAL A 606 -23.58 -7.15 15.67
CA VAL A 606 -24.05 -7.00 14.29
C VAL A 606 -23.68 -5.63 13.73
N ILE A 607 -23.83 -4.56 14.52
CA ILE A 607 -23.46 -3.21 14.13
C ILE A 607 -21.95 -3.11 13.86
N LEU A 608 -21.12 -3.64 14.77
CA LEU A 608 -19.68 -3.65 14.61
C LEU A 608 -19.26 -4.39 13.34
N LEU A 609 -19.83 -5.56 13.08
CA LEU A 609 -19.48 -6.33 11.90
C LEU A 609 -19.85 -5.60 10.59
N ARG A 610 -20.97 -4.88 10.55
CA ARG A 610 -21.32 -4.02 9.41
C ARG A 610 -20.33 -2.87 9.23
N LYS A 611 -19.90 -2.24 10.33
CA LYS A 611 -18.89 -1.17 10.31
C LYS A 611 -17.54 -1.68 9.78
N LEU A 612 -17.10 -2.87 10.20
CA LEU A 612 -15.88 -3.51 9.69
C LEU A 612 -15.96 -3.80 8.19
N LYS A 613 -17.10 -4.30 7.71
CA LYS A 613 -17.32 -4.52 6.28
C LYS A 613 -17.27 -3.20 5.51
N ALA A 614 -17.99 -2.18 5.98
CA ALA A 614 -18.00 -0.86 5.36
C ALA A 614 -16.59 -0.24 5.31
N PHE A 615 -15.80 -0.39 6.38
CA PHE A 615 -14.40 0.02 6.39
C PHE A 615 -13.58 -0.75 5.35
N GLY A 616 -13.71 -2.07 5.31
CA GLY A 616 -13.06 -2.91 4.33
C GLY A 616 -13.41 -2.53 2.89
N GLU A 617 -14.68 -2.26 2.59
CA GLU A 617 -15.12 -1.80 1.28
C GLU A 617 -14.57 -0.39 0.96
N ALA A 618 -14.74 0.58 1.87
CA ALA A 618 -14.30 1.95 1.67
C ALA A 618 -12.78 2.08 1.51
N ALA A 619 -12.00 1.32 2.29
CA ALA A 619 -10.54 1.25 2.15
C ALA A 619 -10.10 0.59 0.83
N GLN A 620 -10.99 -0.17 0.18
CA GLN A 620 -10.74 -0.91 -1.05
C GLN A 620 -11.32 -0.25 -2.31
N VAL A 621 -12.20 0.74 -2.19
CA VAL A 621 -12.86 1.42 -3.31
C VAL A 621 -11.93 2.42 -4.00
N ASP A 622 -12.06 2.49 -5.33
CA ASP A 622 -11.45 3.52 -6.17
C ASP A 622 -12.38 4.75 -6.20
N LEU A 623 -12.04 5.80 -5.43
CA LEU A 623 -12.56 7.12 -5.76
C LEU A 623 -11.72 7.64 -6.93
N GLY A 624 -12.28 7.49 -8.12
CA GLY A 624 -11.94 8.40 -9.21
C GLY A 624 -12.29 9.81 -8.75
N ILE A 625 -11.32 10.72 -8.84
CA ILE A 625 -11.55 12.16 -8.85
C ILE A 625 -12.08 12.69 -7.51
N LEU A 626 -11.16 13.03 -6.61
CA LEU A 626 -11.29 14.26 -5.84
C LEU A 626 -9.98 15.00 -6.09
N GLY A 627 -10.07 15.98 -6.99
CA GLY A 627 -9.02 16.96 -7.28
C GLY A 627 -9.02 18.09 -6.27
#